data_AF-A0A351JW64-F1
#
_entry.id   AF-A0A351JW64-F1
#
_cell.length_a   1.000
_cell.length_b   1.000
_cell.length_c   1.000
_cell.angle_alpha   90.00
_cell.angle_beta   90.00
_cell.angle_gamma   90.00
#
_symmetry.space_group_name_H-M   'P 1'
#
loop_
_entity.id
_entity.type
_entity.pdbx_description
1 polymer ?
#
loop_
_entity_poly.entity_id
_entity_poly.type
_entity_poly.pdbx_seq_one_letter_code
_entity_poly.pdbx_strand_id
1 'polypeptide(L)' 'GLEVHEAPRVGLASEDVLAVGNVVTIEPGVYLPGRFGVRIEDLVVVTEDGCQVLSSFPRDELLAL' A
#
# COMPACT_ATOMS: atom_id res chain seq x y z
N GLY A 1 3.96 -4.64 -11.16
CA GLY A 1 4.67 -4.03 -12.27
C GLY A 1 4.01 -4.47 -13.54
N LEU A 2 4.67 -5.29 -14.37
CA LEU A 2 4.02 -5.89 -15.53
C LEU A 2 2.81 -6.74 -15.10
N GLU A 3 2.93 -7.40 -13.95
CA GLU A 3 1.82 -8.09 -13.30
C GLU A 3 1.19 -7.19 -12.22
N VAL A 4 -0.11 -7.38 -11.99
CA VAL A 4 -0.85 -6.67 -10.92
C VAL A 4 -0.30 -7.08 -9.55
N HIS A 5 -0.01 -8.38 -9.36
CA HIS A 5 0.60 -8.90 -8.15
C HIS A 5 1.91 -9.60 -8.48
N GLU A 6 3.01 -9.01 -8.04
CA GLU A 6 4.37 -9.55 -8.16
C GLU A 6 5.13 -9.35 -6.84
N ALA A 7 6.31 -9.95 -6.73
CA ALA A 7 7.18 -9.77 -5.58
C ALA A 7 7.85 -8.36 -5.58
N PRO A 8 8.23 -7.82 -4.41
CA PRO A 8 8.10 -8.39 -3.07
C PRO A 8 6.70 -8.21 -2.48
N ARG A 9 6.32 -9.05 -1.51
CA ARG A 9 5.03 -8.93 -0.80
C ARG A 9 5.17 -8.25 0.57
N VAL A 10 4.20 -7.40 0.89
CA VAL A 10 4.04 -6.79 2.21
C VAL A 10 2.96 -7.57 2.99
N GLY A 11 3.37 -8.34 3.98
CA GLY A 11 2.45 -9.12 4.81
C GLY A 11 3.17 -9.91 5.89
N LEU A 12 2.44 -10.35 6.92
CA LEU A 12 3.00 -10.99 8.11
C LEU A 12 3.79 -12.27 7.83
N ALA A 13 3.46 -12.98 6.75
CA ALA A 13 4.12 -14.22 6.36
C ALA A 13 5.23 -14.01 5.32
N SER A 14 5.50 -12.77 4.91
CA SER A 14 6.53 -12.49 3.91
C SER A 14 7.91 -12.50 4.54
N GLU A 15 8.86 -13.18 3.88
CA GLU A 15 10.29 -13.13 4.22
C GLU A 15 11.08 -12.20 3.28
N ASP A 16 10.39 -11.54 2.34
CA ASP A 16 11.02 -10.65 1.38
C ASP A 16 11.63 -9.43 2.07
N VAL A 17 12.84 -9.05 1.64
CA VAL A 17 13.50 -7.80 2.06
C VAL A 17 13.27 -6.74 0.99
N LEU A 18 12.69 -5.60 1.40
CA LEU A 18 12.52 -4.46 0.52
C LEU A 18 13.87 -3.85 0.12
N ALA A 19 14.06 -3.64 -1.18
CA ALA A 19 15.24 -3.01 -1.74
C ALA A 19 14.87 -1.74 -2.53
N VAL A 20 15.83 -0.82 -2.67
CA VAL A 20 15.67 0.41 -3.46
C VAL A 20 15.15 0.09 -4.86
N GLY A 21 14.12 0.82 -5.29
CA GLY A 21 13.45 0.63 -6.58
C GLY A 21 12.33 -0.40 -6.58
N ASN A 22 12.14 -1.18 -5.50
CA ASN A 22 10.94 -2.00 -5.36
C ASN A 22 9.69 -1.12 -5.28
N VAL A 23 8.62 -1.57 -5.94
CA VAL A 23 7.33 -0.91 -5.95
C VAL A 23 6.32 -1.86 -5.32
N VAL A 24 5.62 -1.41 -4.27
CA VAL A 24 4.64 -2.21 -3.53
C VAL A 24 3.40 -1.39 -3.23
N THR A 25 2.28 -2.09 -3.00
CA THR A 25 1.06 -1.48 -2.45
C THR A 25 1.15 -1.44 -0.93
N ILE A 26 0.71 -0.34 -0.34
CA ILE A 26 0.42 -0.22 1.09
C ILE A 26 -1.08 -0.05 1.22
N GLU A 27 -1.78 -1.11 1.58
CA GLU A 27 -3.23 -1.23 1.42
C GLU A 27 -4.00 -1.77 2.64
N PRO A 28 -3.81 -1.21 3.84
CA PRO A 28 -4.53 -1.67 5.03
C PRO A 28 -6.04 -1.46 4.87
N GLY A 29 -6.81 -2.44 5.34
CA GLY A 29 -8.27 -2.38 5.34
C GLY A 29 -8.88 -2.79 6.68
N VAL A 30 -9.98 -2.12 7.03
CA VAL A 30 -10.84 -2.47 8.18
C VAL A 30 -12.23 -2.77 7.65
N TYR A 31 -12.77 -3.93 8.00
CA TYR A 31 -14.04 -4.42 7.49
C TYR A 31 -14.96 -4.75 8.67
N LEU A 32 -16.14 -4.14 8.69
CA LEU A 32 -17.19 -4.37 9.69
C LEU A 32 -18.35 -5.14 9.05
N PRO A 33 -18.50 -6.45 9.35
CA PRO A 33 -19.50 -7.30 8.71
C PRO A 33 -20.92 -6.73 8.81
N GLY A 34 -21.65 -6.77 7.69
CA GLY A 34 -23.03 -6.29 7.59
C GLY A 34 -23.19 -4.76 7.63
N ARG A 35 -22.09 -4.00 7.66
CA ARG A 35 -22.13 -2.52 7.69
C ARG A 35 -21.34 -1.91 6.55
N PHE A 36 -20.01 -1.85 6.68
CA PHE A 36 -19.12 -1.26 5.67
C PHE A 36 -17.69 -1.78 5.82
N GLY A 37 -16.85 -1.48 4.84
CA GLY A 37 -15.41 -1.64 4.95
C GLY A 37 -14.71 -0.46 4.31
N VAL A 38 -13.51 -0.17 4.79
CA VAL A 38 -12.65 0.89 4.26
C VAL A 38 -11.28 0.28 4.01
N ARG A 39 -10.74 0.53 2.81
CA ARG A 39 -9.35 0.26 2.45
C ARG A 39 -8.80 1.51 1.80
N ILE A 40 -7.62 1.93 2.22
CA ILE A 40 -6.86 3.01 1.60
C ILE A 40 -5.61 2.34 1.05
N GLU A 41 -5.35 2.56 -0.24
CA GLU A 41 -4.30 1.87 -0.98
C GLU A 41 -3.44 2.89 -1.71
N ASP A 42 -2.13 2.78 -1.51
CA ASP A 42 -1.15 3.60 -2.19
C ASP A 42 -0.06 2.75 -2.81
N LEU A 43 0.39 3.17 -3.98
CA LEU A 43 1.59 2.63 -4.59
C LEU A 43 2.80 3.43 -4.06
N VAL A 44 3.81 2.73 -3.57
CA VAL A 44 5.04 3.35 -3.07
C VAL A 44 6.27 2.73 -3.72
N VAL A 45 7.28 3.54 -3.98
CA VAL A 45 8.61 3.08 -4.40
C VAL A 45 9.60 3.25 -3.25
N VAL A 46 10.39 2.21 -2.98
CA VAL A 46 11.45 2.25 -1.96
C VAL A 46 12.62 3.10 -2.47
N THR A 47 13.08 4.03 -1.65
CA THR A 47 14.23 4.92 -1.92
C THR A 47 15.38 4.58 -0.97
N GLU A 48 16.55 5.19 -1.15
CA GLU A 48 17.73 4.94 -0.30
C GLU A 48 17.46 5.21 1.18
N ASP A 49 16.66 6.24 1.49
CA ASP A 49 16.39 6.70 2.85
C ASP A 49 14.91 6.49 3.29
N GLY A 50 14.13 5.72 2.53
CA GLY A 50 12.72 5.49 2.85
C GLY A 50 11.86 5.07 1.67
N CYS A 51 10.79 5.83 1.40
CA CYS A 51 9.92 5.59 0.26
C CYS A 51 9.32 6.89 -0.30
N GLN A 52 8.88 6.83 -1.56
CA GLN A 52 8.10 7.87 -2.22
C GLN A 52 6.72 7.31 -2.61
N VAL A 53 5.66 8.06 -2.28
CA VAL A 53 4.30 7.75 -2.71
C VAL A 53 4.12 8.15 -4.18
N LEU A 54 3.57 7.24 -4.98
CA LEU A 54 3.29 7.45 -6.41
C LEU A 54 1.81 7.79 -6.67
N SER A 55 0.93 7.42 -5.74
CA SER A 55 -0.49 7.83 -5.73
C SER A 55 -0.66 9.28 -5.26
N SER A 56 -1.66 10.00 -5.79
CA SER A 56 -1.87 11.43 -5.51
C SER A 56 -3.23 11.78 -4.91
N PHE A 57 -4.07 10.79 -4.61
CA PHE A 57 -5.41 11.06 -4.05
C PHE A 57 -5.30 11.64 -2.62
N PRO A 58 -6.02 12.74 -2.28
CA PRO A 58 -5.98 13.32 -0.95
C PRO A 58 -6.58 12.39 0.11
N ARG A 59 -5.80 12.05 1.15
CA ARG A 59 -6.27 11.17 2.24
C ARG A 59 -7.08 11.92 3.29
N ASP A 60 -6.75 13.18 3.54
CA ASP A 60 -7.39 13.98 4.60
C ASP A 60 -8.84 14.32 4.25
N GLU A 61 -9.17 14.43 2.96
CA GLU A 61 -10.53 14.66 2.47
C GLU A 61 -11.45 13.43 2.64
N LEU A 62 -10.87 12.24 2.80
CA LEU A 62 -11.58 10.97 2.98
C LEU A 62 -12.14 10.81 4.41
N LEU A 63 -11.56 11.49 5.39
CA LEU A 63 -11.88 11.36 6.82
C LEU A 63 -12.82 12.47 7.35
N ALA A 64 -13.29 13.37 6.49
CA ALA A 64 -14.17 14.48 6.86
C ALA A 64 -15.67 14.11 6.95
N LEU A 65 -16.00 12.82 7.04
CA LEU A 65 -17.37 12.28 7.13
C LEU A 65 -17.85 12.09 8.56
#